data_AF-A0A5C7UBD8-F1
#
_entry.id   AF-A0A5C7UBD8-F1
#
_cell.length_a   1.000
_cell.length_b   1.000
_cell.length_c   1.000
_cell.angle_alpha   90.00
_cell.angle_beta   90.00
_cell.angle_gamma   90.00
#
_symmetry.space_group_name_H-M   'P 1'
#
loop_
_entity.id
_entity.type
_entity.pdbx_description
1 polymer ?
#
loop_
_entity_poly.entity_id
_entity_poly.type
_entity_poly.pdbx_seq_one_letter_code
_entity_poly.pdbx_strand_id
1 'polypeptide(L)' 'MTTPPTTLDSNTRVMKFCSSCSREKPLEGGTWIPTSNRKQRWICASCLYNRTHRTGSAKA' A
#
# COMPACT_ATOMS: atom_id res chain seq x y z
N MET A 1 32.56 -7.10 -2.40
CA MET A 1 31.42 -6.19 -2.57
C MET A 1 30.26 -7.03 -3.04
N THR A 2 29.25 -7.27 -2.19
CA THR A 2 28.15 -8.19 -2.49
C THR A 2 26.95 -7.36 -2.97
N THR A 3 26.73 -7.32 -4.27
CA THR A 3 25.49 -6.80 -4.87
C THR A 3 24.39 -7.85 -4.71
N PRO A 4 23.21 -7.52 -4.14
CA PRO A 4 22.09 -8.46 -4.11
C PRO A 4 21.49 -8.62 -5.51
N PRO A 5 20.96 -9.80 -5.85
CA PRO A 5 20.41 -10.07 -7.18
C PRO A 5 19.16 -9.21 -7.41
N THR A 6 19.23 -8.34 -8.41
CA THR A 6 18.07 -7.68 -9.00
C THR A 6 17.22 -8.74 -9.69
N THR A 7 16.21 -9.25 -9.00
CA THR A 7 15.20 -10.14 -9.59
C THR A 7 14.26 -9.29 -10.46
N LEU A 8 14.69 -9.08 -11.71
CA LEU A 8 13.84 -8.60 -12.79
C LEU A 8 13.05 -9.79 -13.35
N ASP A 9 12.02 -10.24 -12.64
CA ASP A 9 11.10 -11.24 -13.16
C ASP A 9 10.09 -10.55 -14.10
N SER A 10 10.09 -10.93 -15.38
CA SER A 10 9.29 -10.30 -16.44
C SER A 10 7.82 -10.76 -16.48
N ASN A 11 7.26 -11.21 -15.35
CA ASN A 11 5.82 -11.37 -15.14
C ASN A 11 5.36 -10.66 -13.84
N THR A 12 5.99 -9.54 -13.53
CA THR A 12 5.92 -8.85 -12.25
C THR A 12 4.65 -8.04 -12.10
N ARG A 13 3.63 -8.66 -11.49
CA ARG A 13 2.68 -7.87 -10.68
C ARG A 13 3.51 -7.10 -9.67
N VAL A 14 3.68 -5.79 -9.88
CA VAL A 14 4.48 -4.94 -8.98
C VAL A 14 3.90 -5.10 -7.59
N MET A 15 4.64 -5.73 -6.68
CA MET A 15 4.22 -5.89 -5.29
C MET A 15 4.61 -4.65 -4.50
N LYS A 16 3.77 -4.26 -3.56
CA LYS A 16 4.01 -3.13 -2.67
C LYS A 16 3.62 -3.45 -1.24
N PHE A 17 4.38 -2.88 -0.33
CA PHE A 17 4.16 -3.04 1.10
C PHE A 17 3.07 -2.07 1.58
N CYS A 18 1.97 -2.61 2.09
CA CYS A 18 0.90 -1.80 2.65
C CYS A 18 1.31 -1.23 4.02
N SER A 19 1.33 0.10 4.14
CA SER A 19 1.65 0.76 5.42
C SER A 19 0.60 0.57 6.52
N SER A 20 -0.57 -0.01 6.21
CA SER A 20 -1.66 -0.22 7.19
C SER A 20 -1.70 -1.63 7.75
N CYS A 21 -1.44 -2.67 6.95
CA CYS A 21 -1.47 -4.06 7.39
C CYS A 21 -0.11 -4.75 7.35
N SER A 22 0.94 -4.02 6.95
CA SER A 22 2.32 -4.51 6.89
C SER A 22 2.48 -5.79 6.06
N ARG A 23 1.67 -5.94 5.01
CA ARG A 23 1.71 -7.06 4.08
C ARG A 23 2.04 -6.59 2.68
N GLU A 24 2.77 -7.41 1.95
CA GLU A 24 2.97 -7.25 0.52
C GLU A 24 1.70 -7.61 -0.24
N LYS A 25 1.30 -6.72 -1.15
CA LYS A 25 0.10 -6.85 -1.96
C LYS A 25 0.39 -6.34 -3.37
N PRO A 26 -0.38 -6.78 -4.38
CA PRO A 26 -0.28 -6.19 -5.71
C PRO A 26 -0.48 -4.67 -5.62
N LEU A 27 0.32 -3.93 -6.38
CA LEU A 27 0.19 -2.47 -6.51
C LEU A 27 -1.20 -2.10 -7.04
N GLU A 28 -1.75 -2.94 -7.92
CA GLU A 28 -3.10 -2.79 -8.46
C GLU A 28 -4.14 -2.76 -7.34
N GLY A 29 -5.00 -1.73 -7.39
CA GLY A 29 -6.06 -1.50 -6.41
C GLY A 29 -5.61 -0.82 -5.11
N GLY A 30 -4.30 -0.62 -4.89
CA GLY A 30 -3.83 0.22 -3.78
C GLY A 30 -3.76 1.70 -4.16
N THR A 31 -3.69 2.57 -3.15
CA THR A 31 -3.60 4.02 -3.33
C THR A 31 -2.53 4.66 -2.46
N TRP A 32 -1.99 5.78 -2.93
CA TRP A 32 -1.08 6.62 -2.15
C TRP A 32 -1.88 7.64 -1.36
N ILE A 33 -1.76 7.57 -0.04
CA ILE A 33 -2.35 8.57 0.85
C ILE A 33 -1.30 9.60 1.28
N PRO A 34 -1.63 10.91 1.26
CA PRO A 34 -0.79 11.90 1.90
C PRO A 34 -0.81 11.70 3.42
N THR A 35 0.32 11.95 4.06
CA THR A 35 0.43 11.98 5.52
C THR A 35 0.86 13.36 6.00
N SER A 36 0.59 13.67 7.27
CA SER A 36 0.84 14.96 7.92
C SER A 36 2.30 15.44 7.77
N ASN A 37 3.24 14.50 7.64
CA ASN A 37 4.67 14.79 7.48
C ASN A 37 5.09 15.03 6.01
N ARG A 38 4.15 15.41 5.13
CA ARG A 38 4.33 15.54 3.66
C ARG A 38 4.83 14.28 2.95
N LYS A 39 4.93 13.15 3.64
CA LYS A 39 5.28 11.85 3.06
C LYS A 39 4.03 11.19 2.50
N GLN A 40 4.19 10.45 1.41
CA GLN A 40 3.15 9.57 0.88
C GLN A 40 3.33 8.16 1.44
N ARG A 41 2.23 7.49 1.77
CA ARG A 41 2.21 6.09 2.19
C ARG A 41 1.28 5.31 1.29
N TRP A 42 1.70 4.14 0.85
CA TRP A 42 0.85 3.27 0.02
C TRP A 42 0.00 2.37 0.91
N ILE A 43 -1.29 2.30 0.59
CA ILE A 43 -2.27 1.46 1.29
C ILE A 43 -2.96 0.56 0.27
N CYS A 44 -3.15 -0.73 0.60
CA CYS A 44 -3.81 -1.68 -0.27
C CYS A 44 -5.34 -1.47 -0.30
N ALA A 45 -5.99 -2.00 -1.34
CA ALA A 45 -7.44 -1.89 -1.56
C ALA A 45 -8.27 -2.24 -0.31
N SER A 46 -7.94 -3.35 0.37
CA SER A 46 -8.69 -3.83 1.54
C SER A 46 -8.59 -2.87 2.73
N CYS A 47 -7.40 -2.32 2.98
CA CYS A 47 -7.20 -1.35 4.05
C CYS A 47 -7.82 0.01 3.71
N LEU A 48 -7.81 0.39 2.43
CA LEU A 48 -8.50 1.58 1.94
C LEU A 48 -10.02 1.45 2.14
N TYR A 49 -10.60 0.32 1.72
CA TYR A 49 -12.01 0.00 1.89
C TYR A 49 -12.41 0.02 3.37
N ASN A 50 -11.65 -0.64 4.25
CA ASN A 50 -11.94 -0.61 5.68
C ASN A 50 -11.88 0.81 6.25
N ARG A 51 -10.98 1.66 5.74
CA ARG A 51 -10.89 3.07 6.15
C ARG A 51 -12.11 3.86 5.70
N THR A 52 -12.49 3.80 4.42
CA THR A 52 -13.65 4.55 3.91
C THR A 52 -14.96 4.09 4.56
N HIS A 53 -15.13 2.78 4.76
CA HIS A 53 -16.32 2.21 5.39
C HIS A 53 -16.37 2.41 6.91
N ARG A 54 -15.24 2.43 7.63
CA ARG A 54 -15.24 2.84 9.05
C ARG A 54 -15.45 4.34 9.23
N THR A 55 -14.97 5.17 8.31
CA THR A 55 -15.12 6.64 8.43
C THR A 55 -16.56 7.09 8.11
N GLY A 56 -17.40 6.20 7.55
CA GLY A 56 -18.85 6.37 7.50
C GLY A 56 -19.54 6.35 8.88
N SER A 57 -18.81 6.05 9.96
CA SER A 57 -19.31 6.12 11.34
C SER A 57 -18.89 7.40 12.09
N ALA A 58 -18.27 8.38 11.42
CA ALA A 58 -18.20 9.75 11.95
C ALA A 58 -19.54 10.46 11.72
N LYS A 59 -20.62 9.88 12.26
CA LYS A 59 -21.90 10.55 12.44
C LYS A 59 -22.37 10.29 13.88
N ALA A 60 -21.80 11.06 14.81
CA ALA A 60 -22.39 11.49 16.08
C ALA A 60 -21.42 12.46 16.73
#